data_AF-A0A4Q3T7Q6-F1
#
_entry.id   AF-A0A4Q3T7Q6-F1
#
_cell.length_a   1.000
_cell.length_b   1.000
_cell.length_c   1.000
_cell.angle_alpha   90.00
_cell.angle_beta   90.00
_cell.angle_gamma   90.00
#
_symmetry.space_group_name_H-M   'P 1'
#
loop_
_entity.id
_entity.type
_entity.pdbx_description
1 polymer ?
#
loop_
_entity_poly.entity_id
_entity_poly.type
_entity_poly.pdbx_seq_one_letter_code
_entity_poly.pdbx_strand_id
1 'polypeptide(L)'
;MKFGLDRLLSDPVLSAPLKGRRVALVAHPASTTQDLTHAVDALAAHPDIRLTAAFGPQHGMKGDLQDNMMESPDYTDPVHGIPVFSLYGEVRRPQGQWMSTFDVVLIDLQDVGCRIYTFVTTLLYMLEAAAEHGKEVWVL
;
A
#
# COMPACT_ATOMS: atom_id res chain seq x y z
N MET A 1 -19.42 10.25 3.83
CA MET A 1 -18.26 9.95 4.71
C MET A 1 -17.01 10.21 3.88
N LYS A 2 -15.94 10.77 4.44
CA LYS A 2 -14.63 10.86 3.75
C LYS A 2 -13.76 9.69 4.22
N PHE A 3 -13.16 8.92 3.31
CA PHE A 3 -12.23 7.85 3.66
C PHE A 3 -10.90 8.43 4.14
N GLY A 4 -10.06 7.64 4.82
CA GLY A 4 -8.77 8.16 5.31
C GLY A 4 -7.86 8.61 4.18
N LEU A 5 -7.89 7.94 3.03
CA LEU A 5 -7.20 8.39 1.81
C LEU A 5 -7.65 9.79 1.40
N ASP A 6 -8.96 10.05 1.28
CA ASP A 6 -9.48 11.38 0.90
C ASP A 6 -9.09 12.46 1.91
N ARG A 7 -9.05 12.11 3.20
CA ARG A 7 -8.62 13.04 4.26
C ARG A 7 -7.14 13.35 4.15
N LEU A 8 -6.29 12.34 3.99
CA LEU A 8 -4.85 12.50 3.83
C LEU A 8 -4.52 13.40 2.62
N LEU A 9 -5.24 13.23 1.51
CA LEU A 9 -5.02 13.99 0.28
C LEU A 9 -5.54 15.43 0.35
N SER A 10 -6.57 15.71 1.17
CA SER A 10 -7.21 17.04 1.21
C SER A 10 -6.85 17.88 2.43
N ASP A 11 -6.23 17.32 3.45
CA ASP A 11 -5.82 18.01 4.67
C ASP A 11 -4.29 18.14 4.75
N PRO A 12 -3.73 19.34 4.49
CA PRO A 12 -2.28 19.57 4.56
C PRO A 12 -1.67 19.27 5.93
N VAL A 13 -2.45 19.34 7.00
CA VAL A 13 -1.95 19.01 8.35
C VAL A 13 -1.66 17.52 8.46
N LEU A 14 -2.43 16.67 7.79
CA LEU A 14 -2.24 15.21 7.78
C LEU A 14 -1.10 14.79 6.86
N SER A 15 -0.89 15.47 5.73
CA SER A 15 0.18 15.13 4.79
C SER A 15 1.53 15.77 5.12
N ALA A 16 1.57 16.89 5.86
CA ALA A 16 2.81 17.57 6.24
C ALA A 16 3.88 16.66 6.88
N PRO A 17 3.55 15.71 7.78
CA PRO A 17 4.55 14.80 8.37
C PRO A 17 5.18 13.82 7.37
N LEU A 18 4.60 13.63 6.18
CA LEU A 18 5.14 12.76 5.12
C LEU A 18 6.15 13.49 4.22
N LYS A 19 6.24 14.82 4.31
CA LYS A 19 7.11 15.62 3.46
C LYS A 19 8.58 15.22 3.61
N GLY A 20 9.22 14.90 2.49
CA GLY A 20 10.63 14.47 2.45
C GLY A 20 10.87 13.02 2.89
N ARG A 21 9.84 12.30 3.32
CA ARG A 21 9.94 10.88 3.69
C ARG A 21 9.58 10.00 2.50
N ARG A 22 10.16 8.81 2.46
CA ARG A 22 9.83 7.80 1.45
C ARG A 22 8.59 7.05 1.90
N VAL A 23 7.54 7.12 1.09
CA VAL A 23 6.25 6.51 1.41
C VAL A 23 6.08 5.24 0.58
N ALA A 24 5.61 4.18 1.20
CA ALA A 24 5.07 3.01 0.52
C ALA A 24 3.57 2.88 0.77
N LEU A 25 2.90 2.12 -0.10
CA LEU A 25 1.47 1.86 0.00
C LEU A 25 1.21 0.35 -0.04
N VAL A 26 0.41 -0.17 0.89
CA VAL A 26 -0.26 -1.47 0.76
C VAL A 26 -1.68 -1.20 0.30
N ALA A 27 -2.01 -1.64 -0.92
CA ALA A 27 -3.29 -1.36 -1.57
C ALA A 27 -3.75 -2.52 -2.45
N HIS A 28 -5.03 -2.51 -2.78
CA HIS A 28 -5.69 -3.45 -3.67
C HIS A 28 -6.68 -2.70 -4.60
N PRO A 29 -7.45 -3.36 -5.47
CA PRO A 29 -8.30 -2.66 -6.44
C PRO A 29 -9.34 -1.70 -5.85
N ALA A 30 -9.85 -1.97 -4.65
CA ALA A 30 -10.83 -1.10 -3.97
C ALA A 30 -10.19 0.06 -3.20
N SER A 31 -8.86 0.22 -3.24
CA SER A 31 -8.12 1.34 -2.67
C SER A 31 -8.25 2.54 -3.60
N THR A 32 -9.41 3.19 -3.55
CA THR A 32 -9.74 4.31 -4.44
C THR A 32 -10.27 5.50 -3.67
N THR A 33 -9.98 6.71 -4.16
CA THR A 33 -10.61 7.95 -3.72
C THR A 33 -12.12 7.96 -4.01
N GLN A 34 -12.81 8.98 -3.51
CA GLN A 34 -14.25 9.16 -3.74
C GLN A 34 -14.64 9.21 -5.25
N ASP A 35 -13.73 9.67 -6.12
CA ASP A 35 -13.94 9.73 -7.58
C ASP A 35 -13.41 8.50 -8.33
N LEU A 36 -13.08 7.42 -7.61
CA LEU A 36 -12.56 6.16 -8.12
C LEU A 36 -11.14 6.24 -8.72
N THR A 37 -10.38 7.29 -8.39
CA THR A 37 -8.94 7.33 -8.68
C THR A 37 -8.22 6.36 -7.75
N HIS A 38 -7.39 5.47 -8.31
CA HIS A 38 -6.66 4.50 -7.51
C HIS A 38 -5.64 5.19 -6.58
N ALA A 39 -5.49 4.69 -5.36
CA ALA A 39 -4.66 5.27 -4.31
C ALA A 39 -3.21 5.52 -4.75
N VAL A 40 -2.63 4.60 -5.54
CA VAL A 40 -1.29 4.77 -6.14
C VAL A 40 -1.20 6.06 -6.96
N ASP A 41 -2.18 6.29 -7.85
CA ASP A 41 -2.16 7.43 -8.77
C ASP A 41 -2.43 8.73 -8.00
N ALA A 42 -3.36 8.70 -7.04
CA ALA A 42 -3.71 9.85 -6.21
C ALA A 42 -2.54 10.28 -5.29
N LEU A 43 -1.85 9.32 -4.66
CA LEU A 43 -0.69 9.60 -3.80
C LEU A 43 0.52 10.05 -4.61
N ALA A 44 0.77 9.45 -5.78
CA ALA A 44 1.86 9.86 -6.67
C ALA A 44 1.70 11.29 -7.20
N ALA A 45 0.46 11.75 -7.38
CA ALA A 45 0.16 13.12 -7.80
C ALA A 45 0.25 14.16 -6.66
N HIS A 46 0.33 13.73 -5.39
CA HIS A 46 0.30 14.64 -4.26
C HIS A 46 1.68 15.28 -3.98
N PRO A 47 1.81 16.62 -3.93
CA PRO A 47 3.10 17.32 -3.93
C PRO A 47 3.98 17.06 -2.71
N ASP A 48 3.38 16.73 -1.56
CA ASP A 48 4.12 16.44 -0.32
C ASP A 48 4.44 14.96 -0.13
N ILE A 49 3.97 14.07 -1.01
CA ILE A 49 4.13 12.62 -0.86
C ILE A 49 5.12 12.11 -1.91
N ARG A 50 6.20 11.50 -1.43
CA ARG A 50 7.15 10.78 -2.29
C ARG A 50 6.84 9.29 -2.22
N LEU A 51 6.00 8.81 -3.13
CA LEU A 51 5.74 7.38 -3.27
C LEU A 51 6.98 6.68 -3.86
N THR A 52 7.44 5.60 -3.21
CA THR A 52 8.72 4.94 -3.53
C THR A 52 8.62 3.44 -3.72
N ALA A 53 7.55 2.84 -3.23
CA ALA A 53 7.25 1.43 -3.41
C ALA A 53 5.77 1.21 -3.16
N ALA A 54 5.27 0.07 -3.61
CA ALA A 54 3.93 -0.36 -3.25
C ALA A 54 3.89 -1.88 -3.06
N PHE A 55 2.87 -2.37 -2.35
CA PHE A 55 2.69 -3.78 -2.02
C PHE A 55 1.27 -4.22 -2.37
N GLY A 56 1.15 -5.26 -3.20
CA GLY A 56 -0.12 -5.88 -3.54
C GLY A 56 -0.38 -7.13 -2.69
N PRO A 57 -1.54 -7.26 -2.02
CA PRO A 57 -1.95 -8.49 -1.37
C PRO A 57 -2.51 -9.49 -2.40
N GLN A 58 -3.28 -10.48 -1.95
CA GLN A 58 -4.03 -11.39 -2.83
C GLN A 58 -4.84 -10.59 -3.86
N HIS A 59 -4.73 -10.98 -5.15
CA HIS A 59 -5.31 -10.32 -6.35
C HIS A 59 -4.54 -9.09 -6.90
N GLY A 60 -3.36 -8.78 -6.36
CA GLY A 60 -2.49 -7.75 -6.89
C GLY A 60 -2.96 -6.32 -6.57
N MET A 61 -2.23 -5.33 -7.11
CA MET A 61 -2.42 -3.92 -6.75
C MET A 61 -3.62 -3.27 -7.45
N LYS A 62 -3.69 -3.34 -8.78
CA LYS A 62 -4.76 -2.70 -9.59
C LYS A 62 -5.81 -3.70 -10.11
N GLY A 63 -5.68 -4.98 -9.78
CA GLY A 63 -6.65 -6.01 -10.18
C GLY A 63 -6.43 -6.52 -11.60
N ASP A 64 -5.25 -6.26 -12.16
CA ASP A 64 -4.84 -6.66 -13.51
C ASP A 64 -4.66 -8.19 -13.65
N LEU A 65 -4.82 -8.94 -12.56
CA LEU A 65 -4.67 -10.39 -12.50
C LEU A 65 -6.04 -11.05 -12.31
N GLN A 66 -6.37 -11.96 -13.23
CA GLN A 66 -7.61 -12.73 -13.23
C GLN A 66 -7.71 -13.67 -12.00
N ASP A 67 -8.94 -13.97 -11.59
CA ASP A 67 -9.35 -14.68 -10.35
C ASP A 67 -8.96 -16.19 -10.27
N ASN A 68 -7.78 -16.56 -10.75
CA ASN A 68 -7.34 -17.95 -10.93
C ASN A 68 -6.12 -18.34 -10.08
N MET A 69 -5.94 -17.77 -8.89
CA MET A 69 -4.87 -18.16 -7.95
C MET A 69 -3.44 -18.07 -8.55
N MET A 70 -3.19 -17.16 -9.49
CA MET A 70 -1.83 -16.92 -9.98
C MET A 70 -1.06 -16.00 -9.04
N GLU A 71 0.14 -16.42 -8.66
CA GLU A 71 1.08 -15.58 -7.92
C GLU A 71 1.49 -14.37 -8.78
N SER A 72 1.49 -13.18 -8.18
CA SER A 72 2.01 -11.97 -8.82
C SER A 72 3.52 -11.94 -8.58
N PRO A 73 4.38 -11.88 -9.60
CA PRO A 73 5.78 -11.55 -9.38
C PRO A 73 5.89 -10.07 -8.99
N ASP A 74 7.00 -9.72 -8.33
CA ASP A 74 7.40 -8.33 -8.19
C ASP A 74 7.58 -7.68 -9.58
N TYR A 75 7.19 -6.43 -9.72
CA TYR A 75 7.31 -5.69 -10.98
C TYR A 75 7.63 -4.21 -10.74
N THR A 76 7.91 -3.47 -11.80
CA THR A 76 8.02 -2.01 -11.75
C THR A 76 6.75 -1.42 -12.35
N ASP A 77 6.06 -0.57 -11.59
CA ASP A 77 4.86 0.12 -12.08
C ASP A 77 5.22 0.93 -13.35
N PRO A 78 4.53 0.71 -14.48
CA PRO A 78 4.93 1.30 -15.76
C PRO A 78 4.60 2.80 -15.85
N VAL A 79 3.74 3.33 -14.97
CA VAL A 79 3.31 4.73 -14.97
C VAL A 79 4.22 5.56 -14.07
N HIS A 80 4.49 5.06 -12.87
CA HIS A 80 5.19 5.79 -11.81
C HIS A 80 6.65 5.36 -11.61
N GLY A 81 7.06 4.24 -12.21
CA GLY A 81 8.45 3.75 -12.15
C GLY A 81 8.88 3.26 -10.77
N ILE A 82 7.94 2.93 -9.89
CA ILE A 82 8.22 2.42 -8.54
C ILE A 82 8.15 0.89 -8.50
N PRO A 83 8.94 0.21 -7.66
CA PRO A 83 8.77 -1.23 -7.43
C PRO A 83 7.43 -1.53 -6.76
N VAL A 84 6.77 -2.57 -7.24
CA VAL A 84 5.57 -3.16 -6.66
C VAL A 84 5.89 -4.58 -6.24
N PHE A 85 5.76 -4.87 -4.95
CA PHE A 85 6.08 -6.16 -4.36
C PHE A 85 4.82 -6.97 -4.09
N SER A 86 4.89 -8.28 -4.32
CA SER A 86 3.78 -9.19 -4.00
C SER A 86 3.87 -9.69 -2.56
N LEU A 87 2.77 -9.59 -1.82
CA LEU A 87 2.59 -10.22 -0.51
C LEU A 87 1.72 -11.49 -0.61
N TYR A 88 1.64 -12.09 -1.80
CA TYR A 88 0.85 -13.27 -2.08
C TYR A 88 1.65 -14.33 -2.85
N GLY A 89 1.51 -15.60 -2.45
CA GLY A 89 2.27 -16.73 -2.97
C GLY A 89 3.26 -17.28 -1.93
N GLU A 90 4.50 -17.53 -2.36
CA GLU A 90 5.60 -17.99 -1.50
C GLU A 90 5.91 -17.03 -0.35
N VAL A 91 5.69 -15.73 -0.56
CA VAL A 91 6.03 -14.66 0.40
C VAL A 91 4.77 -13.94 0.84
N ARG A 92 4.49 -13.96 2.15
CA ARG A 92 3.39 -13.23 2.78
C ARG A 92 3.85 -12.12 3.73
N ARG A 93 5.14 -12.12 4.07
CA ARG A 93 5.78 -11.12 4.92
C ARG A 93 6.69 -10.26 4.08
N PRO A 94 6.73 -8.93 4.30
CA PRO A 94 7.70 -8.09 3.64
C PRO A 94 9.13 -8.55 3.93
N GLN A 95 9.98 -8.65 2.90
CA GLN A 95 11.38 -9.02 3.06
C GLN A 95 12.23 -7.79 3.45
N GLY A 96 13.34 -8.02 4.16
CA GLY A 96 14.21 -6.93 4.66
C GLY A 96 14.68 -5.95 3.56
N GLN A 97 14.98 -6.44 2.36
CA GLN A 97 15.34 -5.58 1.23
C GLN A 97 14.19 -4.66 0.79
N TRP A 98 12.94 -5.14 0.84
CA TRP A 98 11.76 -4.33 0.50
C TRP A 98 11.53 -3.25 1.55
N MET A 99 11.77 -3.57 2.83
CA MET A 99 11.68 -2.60 3.94
C MET A 99 12.67 -1.45 3.79
N SER A 100 13.76 -1.61 3.03
CA SER A 100 14.70 -0.53 2.77
C SER A 100 14.16 0.56 1.84
N THR A 101 13.07 0.31 1.11
CA THR A 101 12.55 1.22 0.08
C THR A 101 11.78 2.42 0.66
N PHE A 102 11.26 2.31 1.88
CA PHE A 102 10.40 3.33 2.49
C PHE A 102 10.76 3.64 3.96
N ASP A 103 10.21 4.74 4.46
CA ASP A 103 10.27 5.18 5.86
C ASP A 103 8.89 5.07 6.54
N VAL A 104 7.82 5.32 5.78
CA VAL A 104 6.41 5.17 6.19
C VAL A 104 5.70 4.23 5.23
N VAL A 105 4.87 3.33 5.74
CA VAL A 105 3.93 2.56 4.94
C VAL A 105 2.49 2.95 5.28
N LEU A 106 1.72 3.28 4.24
CA LEU A 106 0.29 3.52 4.31
C LEU A 106 -0.43 2.20 4.04
N ILE A 107 -1.45 1.89 4.85
CA ILE A 107 -2.30 0.72 4.69
C ILE A 107 -3.68 1.21 4.30
N ASP A 108 -4.08 0.93 3.06
CA ASP A 108 -5.40 1.27 2.53
C ASP A 108 -6.03 0.01 1.94
N LEU A 109 -6.70 -0.78 2.77
CA LEU A 109 -7.29 -2.06 2.39
C LEU A 109 -8.74 -2.13 2.88
N GLN A 110 -9.69 -2.13 1.94
CA GLN A 110 -11.09 -2.32 2.27
C GLN A 110 -11.34 -3.80 2.64
N ASP A 111 -11.41 -4.09 3.94
CA ASP A 111 -11.74 -5.42 4.45
C ASP A 111 -13.26 -5.61 4.63
N VAL A 112 -13.70 -6.86 4.82
CA VAL A 112 -15.10 -7.23 5.04
C VAL A 112 -15.41 -7.63 6.49
N GLY A 113 -14.44 -7.49 7.40
CA GLY A 113 -14.62 -7.78 8.83
C GLY A 113 -14.72 -9.27 9.15
N CYS A 114 -14.17 -10.13 8.29
CA CYS A 114 -14.28 -11.58 8.43
C CYS A 114 -12.92 -12.25 8.45
N ARG A 115 -12.67 -13.09 9.46
CA ARG A 115 -11.35 -13.72 9.71
C ARG A 115 -10.80 -14.52 8.53
N ILE A 116 -11.66 -15.07 7.67
CA ILE A 116 -11.21 -15.88 6.53
C ILE A 116 -10.70 -15.01 5.36
N TYR A 117 -10.96 -13.70 5.38
CA TYR A 117 -10.36 -12.74 4.46
C TYR A 117 -9.01 -12.28 5.02
N THR A 118 -7.98 -12.32 4.18
CA THR A 118 -6.58 -12.31 4.60
C THR A 118 -5.95 -10.91 4.66
N PHE A 119 -6.69 -9.84 4.35
CA PHE A 119 -6.15 -8.48 4.38
C PHE A 119 -5.74 -8.05 5.78
N VAL A 120 -6.52 -8.37 6.81
CA VAL A 120 -6.12 -8.12 8.21
C VAL A 120 -4.85 -8.87 8.61
N THR A 121 -4.63 -10.07 8.03
CA THR A 121 -3.38 -10.83 8.24
C THR A 121 -2.21 -10.18 7.51
N THR A 122 -2.45 -9.59 6.33
CA THR A 122 -1.44 -8.79 5.61
C THR A 122 -1.02 -7.58 6.45
N LEU A 123 -1.97 -6.88 7.07
CA LEU A 123 -1.68 -5.78 8.00
C LEU A 123 -0.85 -6.27 9.19
N LEU A 124 -1.23 -7.39 9.83
CA LEU A 124 -0.46 -7.97 10.93
C LEU A 124 1.02 -8.21 10.55
N TYR A 125 1.26 -8.84 9.40
CA TYR A 125 2.61 -9.13 8.93
C TYR A 125 3.41 -7.88 8.57
N MET A 126 2.76 -6.86 8.02
CA MET A 126 3.40 -5.57 7.79
C MET A 126 3.75 -4.87 9.11
N LEU A 127 2.89 -4.94 10.13
CA LEU A 127 3.17 -4.38 11.46
C LEU A 127 4.37 -5.08 12.13
N GLU A 128 4.43 -6.42 12.08
CA GLU A 128 5.57 -7.20 12.58
C GLU A 128 6.88 -6.75 11.90
N ALA A 129 6.90 -6.74 10.57
CA ALA A 129 8.10 -6.34 9.81
C ALA A 129 8.50 -4.87 10.03
N ALA A 130 7.51 -3.97 10.11
CA ALA A 130 7.74 -2.56 10.37
C ALA A 130 8.35 -2.32 11.75
N ALA A 131 7.89 -3.03 12.77
CA ALA A 131 8.44 -2.96 14.12
C ALA A 131 9.92 -3.42 14.15
N GLU A 132 10.25 -4.50 13.43
CA GLU A 132 11.63 -5.00 13.33
C GLU A 132 12.58 -4.01 12.62
N HIS A 133 12.07 -3.24 11.66
CA HIS A 133 12.89 -2.35 10.81
C HIS A 133 12.75 -0.86 11.16
N GLY A 134 12.06 -0.53 12.26
CA GLY A 134 11.84 0.85 12.70
C GLY A 134 11.05 1.69 11.70
N LYS A 135 10.08 1.09 11.01
CA LYS A 135 9.20 1.78 10.05
C LYS A 135 7.94 2.28 10.72
N GLU A 136 7.44 3.41 10.23
CA GLU A 136 6.16 3.95 10.67
C GLU A 136 5.01 3.38 9.83
N VAL A 137 3.89 3.05 10.47
CA VAL A 137 2.72 2.46 9.81
C VAL A 137 1.51 3.35 10.04
N TRP A 138 0.84 3.76 8.97
CA TRP A 138 -0.39 4.54 9.02
C TRP A 138 -1.52 3.71 8.40
N VAL A 139 -2.64 3.58 9.10
CA VAL A 139 -3.85 2.92 8.57
C VAL A 139 -4.83 4.00 8.16
N LEU A 140 -5.29 3.94 6.91
CA LEU A 140 -6.21 4.90 6.29
C LEU A 140 -7.67 4.40 6.36
#